data_AF-A0AAQ3UR97-F1
#
_entry.id   AF-A0AAQ3UR97-F1
#
_cell.length_a   1.000
_cell.length_b   1.000
_cell.length_c   1.000
_cell.angle_alpha   90.00
_cell.angle_beta   90.00
_cell.angle_gamma   90.00
#
_symmetry.space_group_name_H-M   'P 1'
#
loop_
_entity.id
_entity.type
_entity.pdbx_description
1 polymer ?
#
loop_
_entity_poly.entity_id
_entity_poly.type
_entity_poly.pdbx_seq_one_letter_code
_entity_poly.pdbx_strand_id
1 'polypeptide(L)'
;AINIQQYRPICLLNVSFKIFTKVATNRINKVAQKTAFLLGWYILEGVTILHETIHESHWKKLNGVIFKIDFEKAYDKVLWMKGFPPLWCNWIQQFVSGRSVAIKVNNNIGRNFQTKKGLRQDPLSPLLFNLVADMLAVFNKQGKRKWIQGLIPHLVEDGLSILQYADDTILFLEHNLEQAKNLKIILCAFEKLSGLKINFHKSDIFCYGKAKSQVE
;
A
#
# COMPACT_ATOMS: atom_id res chain seq x y z
N ALA A 1 -1.13 28.04 -16.89
CA ALA A 1 -1.74 26.93 -17.64
C ALA A 1 -2.11 25.82 -16.65
N ILE A 2 -3.36 25.36 -16.65
CA ILE A 2 -3.86 24.38 -15.66
C ILE A 2 -3.42 22.99 -16.12
N ASN A 3 -2.55 22.32 -15.34
CA ASN A 3 -2.06 20.99 -15.69
C ASN A 3 -3.14 19.96 -15.35
N ILE A 4 -3.46 19.07 -16.30
CA ILE A 4 -4.53 18.06 -16.15
C ILE A 4 -4.31 17.14 -14.93
N GLN A 5 -3.06 17.02 -14.48
CA GLN A 5 -2.66 16.26 -13.29
C GLN A 5 -3.20 16.82 -11.97
N GLN A 6 -3.64 18.08 -11.94
CA GLN A 6 -4.20 18.72 -10.74
C GLN A 6 -5.68 18.37 -10.51
N TYR A 7 -6.37 17.82 -11.51
CA TYR A 7 -7.77 17.42 -11.37
C TYR A 7 -7.87 16.06 -10.69
N ARG A 8 -8.74 15.97 -9.67
CA ARG A 8 -9.16 14.70 -9.05
C ARG A 8 -10.54 14.31 -9.56
N PRO A 9 -10.64 13.52 -10.64
CA PRO A 9 -11.93 13.13 -11.19
C PRO A 9 -12.70 12.24 -10.19
N ILE A 10 -13.99 12.50 -10.03
CA ILE A 10 -14.89 11.68 -9.22
C ILE A 10 -15.44 10.57 -10.11
N CYS A 11 -15.34 9.32 -9.64
CA CYS A 11 -15.86 8.16 -10.36
C CYS A 11 -17.30 7.88 -9.92
N LEU A 12 -18.27 8.09 -10.82
CA LEU A 12 -19.66 7.72 -10.58
C LEU A 12 -19.89 6.27 -11.01
N LEU A 13 -20.29 5.44 -10.05
CA LEU A 13 -20.60 4.03 -10.25
C LEU A 13 -22.11 3.80 -10.21
N ASN A 14 -22.58 2.83 -11.01
CA ASN A 14 -23.96 2.35 -10.96
C ASN A 14 -24.32 1.89 -9.54
N VAL A 15 -25.52 2.25 -9.07
CA VAL A 15 -25.99 1.91 -7.72
C VAL A 15 -25.99 0.40 -7.50
N SER A 16 -26.45 -0.39 -8.47
CA SER A 16 -26.42 -1.86 -8.39
C SER A 16 -25.01 -2.38 -8.14
N PHE A 17 -24.00 -1.82 -8.81
CA PHE A 17 -22.60 -2.19 -8.60
C PHE A 17 -22.11 -1.80 -7.20
N LYS A 18 -22.52 -0.64 -6.68
CA LYS A 18 -22.23 -0.23 -5.30
C LYS A 18 -22.84 -1.19 -4.28
N ILE A 19 -24.04 -1.71 -4.54
CA ILE A 19 -24.69 -2.70 -3.66
C ILE A 19 -23.89 -4.00 -3.65
N PHE A 20 -23.55 -4.55 -4.82
CA PHE A 20 -22.78 -5.80 -4.90
C PHE A 20 -21.40 -5.69 -4.24
N THR A 21 -20.67 -4.61 -4.54
CA THR A 21 -19.36 -4.35 -3.92
C THR A 21 -19.48 -4.15 -2.41
N LYS A 22 -20.52 -3.46 -1.93
CA LYS A 22 -20.77 -3.29 -0.48
C LYS A 22 -21.10 -4.60 0.22
N VAL A 23 -21.94 -5.45 -0.36
CA VAL A 23 -22.22 -6.79 0.16
C VAL A 23 -20.93 -7.59 0.26
N ALA A 24 -20.07 -7.50 -0.77
CA ALA A 24 -18.79 -8.18 -0.77
C ALA A 24 -17.86 -7.68 0.35
N THR A 25 -17.70 -6.36 0.48
CA THR A 25 -16.95 -5.72 1.58
C THR A 25 -17.43 -6.19 2.95
N ASN A 26 -18.74 -6.20 3.18
CA ASN A 26 -19.31 -6.61 4.47
C ASN A 26 -19.02 -8.09 4.80
N ARG A 27 -18.95 -8.97 3.79
CA ARG A 27 -18.61 -10.39 3.99
C ARG A 27 -17.13 -10.58 4.33
N ILE A 28 -16.21 -9.91 3.62
CA ILE A 28 -14.78 -9.97 3.93
C ILE A 28 -14.52 -9.41 5.31
N ASN A 29 -15.13 -8.28 5.69
CA ASN A 29 -14.86 -7.64 6.99
C ASN A 29 -15.08 -8.59 8.17
N LYS A 30 -16.01 -9.55 8.07
CA LYS A 30 -16.22 -10.58 9.12
C LYS A 30 -15.01 -11.51 9.30
N VAL A 31 -14.24 -11.73 8.23
CA VAL A 31 -13.05 -12.59 8.23
C VAL A 31 -11.77 -11.77 8.44
N ALA A 32 -11.73 -10.57 7.86
CA ALA A 32 -10.60 -9.65 7.88
C ALA A 32 -10.47 -8.84 9.20
N GLN A 33 -11.44 -8.93 10.12
CA GLN A 33 -11.28 -8.40 11.49
C GLN A 33 -10.05 -8.99 12.23
N LYS A 34 -9.49 -10.12 11.75
CA LYS A 34 -8.28 -10.75 12.31
C LYS A 34 -6.97 -10.33 11.62
N THR A 35 -7.02 -9.55 10.55
CA THR A 35 -5.84 -9.06 9.82
C THR A 35 -5.44 -7.67 10.33
N ALA A 36 -4.14 -7.41 10.45
CA ALA A 36 -3.55 -6.38 11.33
C ALA A 36 -3.96 -4.93 11.03
N PHE A 37 -4.58 -4.69 9.88
CA PHE A 37 -5.00 -3.37 9.41
C PHE A 37 -6.38 -2.90 9.90
N LEU A 38 -7.24 -3.79 10.41
CA LEU A 38 -8.66 -3.49 10.64
C LEU A 38 -9.06 -3.29 12.10
N LEU A 39 -8.17 -3.57 13.05
CA LEU A 39 -8.44 -3.38 14.47
C LEU A 39 -7.33 -2.54 15.12
N GLY A 40 -7.65 -1.30 15.46
CA GLY A 40 -7.03 -0.63 16.62
C GLY A 40 -5.98 0.43 16.36
N TRP A 41 -5.50 0.65 15.13
CA TRP A 41 -4.50 1.69 14.88
C TRP A 41 -5.19 3.01 14.53
N TYR A 42 -5.23 3.93 15.48
CA TYR A 42 -5.74 5.28 15.20
C TYR A 42 -4.75 6.04 14.30
N ILE A 43 -5.28 6.91 13.44
CA ILE A 43 -4.50 7.79 12.55
C ILE A 43 -3.37 8.51 13.32
N LEU A 44 -3.70 8.97 14.52
CA LEU A 44 -2.79 9.68 15.40
C LEU A 44 -1.65 8.80 15.91
N GLU A 45 -1.89 7.52 16.16
CA GLU A 45 -0.86 6.60 16.66
C GLU A 45 0.23 6.39 15.61
N GLY A 46 -0.15 6.21 14.34
CA GLY A 46 0.82 6.07 13.26
C GLY A 46 1.69 7.32 13.08
N VAL A 47 1.08 8.51 13.14
CA VAL A 47 1.81 9.78 13.07
C VAL A 47 2.73 9.97 14.27
N THR A 48 2.26 9.65 15.47
CA THR A 48 3.06 9.73 16.70
C THR A 48 4.25 8.78 16.64
N ILE A 49 4.06 7.53 16.23
CA ILE A 49 5.15 6.56 16.08
C ILE A 49 6.18 7.05 15.06
N LEU A 50 5.73 7.57 13.91
CA LEU A 50 6.64 8.14 12.91
C LEU A 50 7.42 9.32 13.47
N HIS A 51 6.75 10.23 14.17
CA HIS A 51 7.37 11.42 14.75
C HIS A 51 8.40 11.06 15.83
N GLU A 52 8.04 10.16 16.74
CA GLU A 52 8.93 9.64 17.78
C GLU A 52 10.13 8.92 17.17
N THR A 53 9.89 8.12 16.13
CA THR A 53 10.96 7.41 15.42
C THR A 53 11.96 8.38 14.80
N ILE A 54 11.47 9.44 14.15
CA ILE A 54 12.34 10.48 13.56
C ILE A 54 13.10 11.23 14.66
N HIS A 55 12.41 11.60 15.75
CA HIS A 55 13.00 12.32 16.87
C HIS A 55 14.14 11.54 17.52
N GLU A 56 13.89 10.28 17.88
CA GLU A 56 14.89 9.38 18.47
C GLU A 56 16.07 9.11 17.52
N SER A 57 15.80 8.95 16.22
CA SER A 57 16.86 8.78 15.21
C SER A 57 17.80 9.98 15.17
N HIS A 58 17.25 11.21 15.25
CA HIS A 58 18.02 12.43 15.33
C HIS A 58 18.78 12.58 16.64
N TRP A 59 18.12 12.35 17.77
CA TRP A 59 18.69 12.51 19.11
C TRP A 59 19.87 11.56 19.33
N LYS A 60 19.72 10.29 18.95
CA LYS A 60 20.77 9.27 19.10
C LYS A 60 21.75 9.20 17.92
N LYS A 61 21.60 10.09 16.92
CA LYS A 61 22.42 10.14 15.70
C LYS A 61 22.50 8.77 15.00
N LEU A 62 21.37 8.06 14.93
CA LEU A 62 21.29 6.77 14.27
C LEU A 62 21.49 6.94 12.76
N ASN A 63 22.09 5.92 12.14
CA ASN A 63 22.27 5.87 10.69
C ASN A 63 21.14 5.00 10.13
N GLY A 64 20.24 5.60 9.39
CA GLY A 64 19.04 4.91 8.92
C GLY A 64 18.44 5.56 7.69
N VAL A 65 17.57 4.80 7.05
CA VAL A 65 16.84 5.21 5.85
C VAL A 65 15.36 4.99 6.11
N ILE A 66 14.58 6.03 5.90
CA ILE A 66 13.12 5.97 5.86
C ILE A 66 12.72 6.01 4.39
N PHE A 67 12.00 4.98 3.95
CA PHE A 67 11.56 4.85 2.57
C PHE A 67 10.04 4.86 2.50
N LYS A 68 9.48 5.96 2.01
CA LYS A 68 8.05 6.10 1.74
C LYS A 68 7.75 5.53 0.35
N ILE A 69 6.88 4.53 0.32
CA ILE A 69 6.45 3.84 -0.90
C ILE A 69 5.06 4.32 -1.32
N ASP A 70 4.94 4.67 -2.60
CA ASP A 70 3.67 4.85 -3.29
C ASP A 70 3.41 3.64 -4.21
N PHE A 71 2.20 3.06 -4.14
CA PHE A 71 1.81 1.95 -5.00
C PHE A 71 0.96 2.44 -6.19
N GLU A 72 1.23 1.92 -7.39
CA GLU A 72 0.31 2.05 -8.51
C GLU A 72 -1.00 1.35 -8.17
N LYS A 73 -2.10 2.09 -8.27
CA LYS A 73 -3.48 1.61 -8.06
C LYS A 73 -3.94 0.71 -9.22
N ALA A 74 -3.40 -0.50 -9.30
CA ALA A 74 -3.69 -1.50 -10.32
C ALA A 74 -3.82 -2.91 -9.71
N TYR A 75 -4.99 -3.54 -9.88
CA TYR A 75 -5.28 -4.88 -9.37
C TYR A 75 -5.26 -5.92 -10.50
N ASP A 76 -4.35 -5.75 -11.45
CA ASP A 76 -4.38 -6.50 -12.70
C ASP A 76 -3.95 -7.96 -12.53
N LYS A 77 -3.31 -8.29 -11.39
CA LYS A 77 -2.84 -9.65 -11.07
C LYS A 77 -3.35 -10.04 -9.69
N VAL A 78 -4.33 -10.93 -9.65
CA VAL A 78 -5.07 -11.33 -8.46
C VAL A 78 -4.46 -12.61 -7.86
N LEU A 79 -3.13 -12.69 -7.72
CA LEU A 79 -2.48 -13.89 -7.14
C LEU A 79 -2.71 -14.01 -5.61
N TRP A 80 -3.09 -12.90 -4.97
CA TRP A 80 -3.35 -12.77 -3.54
C TRP A 80 -4.60 -13.53 -3.06
N MET A 81 -5.36 -14.14 -3.98
CA MET A 81 -6.58 -14.89 -3.67
C MET A 81 -6.34 -16.37 -3.33
N LYS A 82 -5.09 -16.83 -3.25
CA LYS A 82 -4.74 -18.15 -2.74
C LYS A 82 -5.09 -18.24 -1.25
N GLY A 83 -6.29 -18.72 -0.96
CA GLY A 83 -6.84 -18.80 0.41
C GLY A 83 -8.34 -18.51 0.48
N PHE A 84 -8.93 -17.94 -0.58
CA PHE A 84 -10.36 -17.72 -0.69
C PHE A 84 -11.04 -18.76 -1.59
N PRO A 85 -12.34 -19.04 -1.40
CA PRO A 85 -13.09 -19.94 -2.27
C PRO A 85 -13.05 -19.49 -3.73
N PRO A 86 -12.92 -20.40 -4.72
CA PRO A 86 -12.84 -20.03 -6.14
C PRO A 86 -14.00 -19.16 -6.64
N LEU A 87 -15.20 -19.37 -6.09
CA LEU A 87 -16.38 -18.57 -6.39
C LEU A 87 -16.20 -17.10 -5.99
N TRP A 88 -15.63 -16.87 -4.80
CA TRP A 88 -15.29 -15.54 -4.32
C TRP A 88 -14.26 -14.88 -5.23
N CYS A 89 -13.23 -15.64 -5.61
CA CYS A 89 -12.21 -15.19 -6.55
C CYS A 89 -12.78 -14.73 -7.88
N ASN A 90 -13.71 -15.49 -8.44
CA ASN A 90 -14.40 -15.12 -9.66
C ASN A 90 -15.22 -13.83 -9.50
N TRP A 91 -15.94 -13.64 -8.39
CA TRP A 91 -16.68 -12.40 -8.13
C TRP A 91 -15.77 -11.17 -8.06
N ILE A 92 -14.65 -11.27 -7.31
CA ILE A 92 -13.67 -10.18 -7.24
C ILE A 92 -13.08 -9.91 -8.62
N GLN A 93 -12.71 -10.94 -9.37
CA GLN A 93 -12.18 -10.78 -10.72
C GLN A 93 -13.18 -10.07 -11.64
N GLN A 94 -14.48 -10.36 -11.52
CA GLN A 94 -15.52 -9.66 -12.29
C GLN A 94 -15.73 -8.20 -11.85
N PHE A 95 -15.60 -7.89 -10.56
CA PHE A 95 -15.67 -6.50 -10.09
C PHE A 95 -14.48 -5.66 -10.56
N VAL A 96 -13.31 -6.30 -10.65
CA VAL A 96 -12.04 -5.66 -10.99
C VAL A 96 -11.81 -5.62 -12.51
N SER A 97 -12.27 -6.60 -13.28
CA SER A 97 -12.03 -6.72 -14.73
C SER A 97 -13.12 -6.06 -15.57
N GLY A 98 -12.87 -5.85 -16.87
CA GLY A 98 -13.90 -5.43 -17.83
C GLY A 98 -14.44 -4.01 -17.63
N ARG A 99 -13.61 -3.10 -17.11
CA ARG A 99 -14.03 -1.72 -16.81
C ARG A 99 -14.18 -0.91 -18.09
N SER A 100 -15.40 -0.50 -18.42
CA SER A 100 -15.67 0.59 -19.35
C SER A 100 -16.10 1.82 -18.57
N VAL A 101 -15.54 2.97 -18.90
CA VAL A 101 -15.93 4.27 -18.33
C VAL A 101 -16.11 5.29 -19.45
N ALA A 102 -16.94 6.30 -19.18
CA ALA A 102 -17.02 7.51 -19.99
C ALA A 102 -16.74 8.72 -19.11
N ILE A 103 -16.16 9.75 -19.69
CA ILE A 103 -15.96 11.03 -19.02
C ILE A 103 -17.21 11.89 -19.28
N LYS A 104 -17.81 12.42 -18.22
CA LYS A 104 -18.91 13.38 -18.30
C LYS A 104 -18.38 14.78 -17.97
N VAL A 105 -18.43 15.71 -18.92
CA VAL A 105 -18.05 17.12 -18.73
C VAL A 105 -19.22 18.00 -19.13
N ASN A 106 -19.67 18.90 -18.26
CA ASN A 106 -20.77 19.85 -18.54
C ASN A 106 -22.02 19.17 -19.12
N ASN A 107 -22.45 18.05 -18.50
CA ASN A 107 -23.54 17.20 -18.96
C ASN A 107 -23.35 16.43 -20.27
N ASN A 108 -22.25 16.61 -20.98
CA ASN A 108 -21.92 15.84 -22.18
C ASN A 108 -21.12 14.58 -21.79
N ILE A 109 -21.60 13.42 -22.21
CA ILE A 109 -20.94 12.12 -21.99
C ILE A 109 -20.09 11.82 -23.23
N GLY A 110 -18.78 11.69 -23.02
CA GLY A 110 -17.84 11.32 -24.06
C GLY A 110 -17.91 9.84 -24.44
N ARG A 111 -17.02 9.42 -25.34
CA ARG A 111 -16.91 8.02 -25.77
C ARG A 111 -16.51 7.11 -24.61
N ASN A 112 -17.10 5.92 -24.58
CA ASN A 112 -16.69 4.84 -23.69
C ASN A 112 -15.28 4.35 -24.04
N PHE A 113 -14.43 4.22 -23.03
CA PHE A 113 -13.12 3.59 -23.15
C PHE A 113 -12.90 2.59 -22.03
N GLN A 114 -12.08 1.58 -22.30
CA GLN A 114 -11.71 0.61 -21.29
C GLN A 114 -10.60 1.15 -20.39
N THR A 115 -10.82 1.12 -19.07
CA THR A 115 -9.76 1.45 -18.12
C THR A 115 -8.95 0.21 -17.79
N LYS A 116 -7.67 0.24 -18.17
CA LYS A 116 -6.70 -0.79 -17.81
C LYS A 116 -6.05 -0.54 -16.44
N LYS A 117 -6.08 0.69 -15.93
CA LYS A 117 -5.46 1.11 -14.66
C LYS A 117 -6.37 2.06 -13.89
N GLY A 118 -6.21 2.12 -12.56
CA GLY A 118 -6.90 3.06 -11.68
C GLY A 118 -8.06 2.45 -10.89
N LEU A 119 -8.10 2.72 -9.59
CA LEU A 119 -9.18 2.32 -8.69
C LEU A 119 -10.48 3.05 -9.03
N ARG A 120 -11.60 2.32 -9.03
CA ARG A 120 -12.93 2.91 -8.86
C ARG A 120 -13.07 3.33 -7.39
N GLN A 121 -13.77 4.42 -7.12
CA GLN A 121 -14.17 4.78 -5.75
C GLN A 121 -15.35 3.89 -5.32
N ASP A 122 -15.15 2.58 -5.34
CA ASP A 122 -16.12 1.60 -4.86
C ASP A 122 -15.79 1.14 -3.43
N PRO A 123 -16.78 0.68 -2.64
CA PRO A 123 -16.58 0.25 -1.26
C PRO A 123 -15.61 -0.92 -1.04
N LEU A 124 -15.26 -1.67 -2.09
CA LEU A 124 -14.45 -2.89 -1.99
C LEU A 124 -12.98 -2.59 -2.27
N SER A 125 -12.70 -1.68 -3.21
CA SER A 125 -11.36 -1.31 -3.64
C SER A 125 -10.39 -0.92 -2.50
N PRO A 126 -10.76 -0.10 -1.49
CA PRO A 126 -9.87 0.19 -0.35
C PRO A 126 -9.58 -1.04 0.52
N LEU A 127 -10.56 -1.93 0.70
CA LEU A 127 -10.37 -3.15 1.48
C LEU A 127 -9.40 -4.10 0.78
N LEU A 128 -9.51 -4.23 -0.54
CA LEU A 128 -8.56 -5.04 -1.32
C LEU A 128 -7.15 -4.47 -1.25
N PHE A 129 -7.01 -3.14 -1.25
CA PHE A 129 -5.71 -2.50 -1.04
C PHE A 129 -5.11 -2.92 0.30
N ASN A 130 -5.89 -2.76 1.38
CA ASN A 130 -5.44 -3.08 2.73
C ASN A 130 -5.08 -4.55 2.89
N LEU A 131 -5.85 -5.48 2.30
CA LEU A 131 -5.51 -6.91 2.33
C LEU A 131 -4.17 -7.20 1.66
N VAL A 132 -3.90 -6.54 0.53
CA VAL A 132 -2.65 -6.71 -0.19
C VAL A 132 -1.50 -6.02 0.55
N ALA A 133 -1.72 -4.85 1.15
CA ALA A 133 -0.74 -4.16 2.00
C ALA A 133 -0.39 -5.00 3.24
N ASP A 134 -1.37 -5.66 3.87
CA ASP A 134 -1.15 -6.54 5.04
C ASP A 134 -0.24 -7.74 4.68
N MET A 135 -0.31 -8.26 3.45
CA MET A 135 0.65 -9.27 2.99
C MET A 135 2.09 -8.75 3.02
N LEU A 136 2.33 -7.48 2.67
CA LEU A 136 3.67 -6.90 2.75
C LEU A 136 4.17 -6.88 4.20
N ALA A 137 3.32 -6.56 5.17
CA ALA A 137 3.65 -6.64 6.59
C ALA A 137 4.02 -8.06 7.01
N VAL A 138 3.29 -9.08 6.52
CA VAL A 138 3.60 -10.50 6.76
C VAL A 138 4.94 -10.90 6.14
N PHE A 139 5.20 -10.56 4.88
CA PHE A 139 6.49 -10.81 4.21
C PHE A 139 7.64 -10.17 4.97
N ASN A 140 7.45 -8.92 5.40
CA ASN A 140 8.45 -8.18 6.14
C ASN A 140 8.69 -8.79 7.54
N LYS A 141 7.64 -9.21 8.26
CA LYS A 141 7.77 -9.91 9.55
C LYS A 141 8.51 -11.25 9.42
N GLN A 142 8.31 -11.98 8.32
CA GLN A 142 9.08 -13.20 8.05
C GLN A 142 10.53 -12.88 7.69
N GLY A 143 10.77 -11.81 6.93
CA GLY A 143 12.12 -11.34 6.56
C GLY A 143 12.93 -10.84 7.76
N LYS A 144 12.29 -10.17 8.73
CA LYS A 144 12.93 -9.67 9.96
C LYS A 144 13.73 -10.72 10.73
N ARG A 145 13.26 -11.97 10.72
CA ARG A 145 13.89 -13.04 11.50
C ARG A 145 15.30 -13.41 10.99
N LYS A 146 15.70 -12.98 9.77
CA LYS A 146 17.00 -13.36 9.18
C LYS A 146 17.65 -12.31 8.22
N TRP A 147 16.95 -11.27 7.73
CA TRP A 147 17.38 -10.51 6.51
C TRP A 147 17.28 -8.98 6.61
N ILE A 148 16.44 -8.43 7.49
CA ILE A 148 16.15 -6.99 7.63
C ILE A 148 16.08 -6.62 9.10
N GLN A 149 16.83 -5.60 9.53
CA GLN A 149 16.72 -5.05 10.88
C GLN A 149 15.96 -3.72 10.83
N GLY A 150 14.97 -3.56 11.70
CA GLY A 150 14.24 -2.30 11.82
C GLY A 150 15.04 -1.23 12.55
N LEU A 151 14.61 0.02 12.43
CA LEU A 151 15.14 1.15 13.19
C LEU A 151 14.69 1.08 14.65
N ILE A 152 15.49 1.65 15.55
CA ILE A 152 15.15 1.77 16.98
C ILE A 152 14.84 0.40 17.65
N PRO A 153 15.76 -0.58 17.54
CA PRO A 153 15.58 -1.90 18.18
C PRO A 153 15.51 -1.84 19.72
N HIS A 154 15.85 -0.69 20.31
CA HIS A 154 15.83 -0.46 21.75
C HIS A 154 14.45 0.00 22.29
N LEU A 155 13.53 0.44 21.42
CA LEU A 155 12.14 0.76 21.81
C LEU A 155 11.14 -0.29 21.30
N VAL A 156 11.44 -0.95 20.17
CA VAL A 156 10.59 -1.97 19.57
C VAL A 156 11.42 -3.23 19.35
N GLU A 157 10.96 -4.36 19.88
CA GLU A 157 11.58 -5.67 19.65
C GLU A 157 11.66 -5.95 18.14
N ASP A 158 12.83 -6.39 17.67
CA ASP A 158 13.19 -6.51 16.24
C ASP A 158 13.14 -5.20 15.41
N GLY A 159 13.09 -4.04 16.06
CA GLY A 159 13.06 -2.69 15.48
C GLY A 159 11.78 -2.36 14.71
N LEU A 160 11.44 -1.08 14.56
CA LEU A 160 10.37 -0.65 13.67
C LEU A 160 10.88 -0.72 12.21
N SER A 161 10.22 -1.50 11.36
CA SER A 161 10.65 -1.70 9.96
C SER A 161 9.60 -1.30 8.93
N ILE A 162 8.33 -1.32 9.32
CA ILE A 162 7.19 -1.02 8.46
C ILE A 162 6.13 -0.33 9.29
N LEU A 163 5.63 0.78 8.75
CA LEU A 163 4.48 1.52 9.23
C LEU A 163 3.58 1.73 8.02
N GLN A 164 2.37 1.20 8.08
CA GLN A 164 1.40 1.34 7.00
C GLN A 164 0.23 2.17 7.47
N TYR A 165 -0.17 3.13 6.64
CA TYR A 165 -1.27 4.03 6.90
C TYR A 165 -2.08 4.22 5.62
N ALA A 166 -3.29 3.66 5.58
CA ALA A 166 -4.16 3.73 4.40
C ALA A 166 -3.39 3.41 3.09
N ASP A 167 -3.26 4.38 2.19
CA ASP A 167 -2.53 4.24 0.92
C ASP A 167 -0.99 4.39 1.07
N ASP A 168 -0.50 4.97 2.18
CA ASP A 168 0.92 5.23 2.42
C ASP A 168 1.59 4.04 3.14
N THR A 169 2.72 3.58 2.61
CA THR A 169 3.58 2.59 3.28
C THR A 169 4.94 3.19 3.53
N ILE A 170 5.37 3.23 4.78
CA ILE A 170 6.68 3.74 5.19
C ILE A 170 7.50 2.56 5.70
N LEU A 171 8.67 2.37 5.12
CA LEU A 171 9.64 1.38 5.55
C LEU A 171 10.79 2.07 6.27
N PHE A 172 11.31 1.39 7.28
CA PHE A 172 12.44 1.85 8.06
C PHE A 172 13.54 0.81 8.00
N LEU A 173 14.75 1.27 7.70
CA LEU A 173 15.91 0.41 7.53
C LEU A 173 17.11 1.05 8.23
N GLU A 174 17.97 0.24 8.84
CA GLU A 174 19.29 0.72 9.23
C GLU A 174 20.15 1.00 7.99
N HIS A 175 21.18 1.84 8.13
CA HIS A 175 22.09 2.15 7.04
C HIS A 175 23.03 0.97 6.73
N ASN A 176 22.48 -0.03 6.03
CA ASN A 176 23.19 -1.21 5.59
C ASN A 176 22.76 -1.58 4.15
N LEU A 177 23.74 -1.60 3.25
CA LEU A 177 23.52 -1.83 1.82
C LEU A 177 23.05 -3.26 1.50
N GLU A 178 23.43 -4.25 2.32
CA GLU A 178 22.95 -5.62 2.20
C GLU A 178 21.47 -5.73 2.58
N GLN A 179 21.07 -5.08 3.68
CA GLN A 179 19.66 -5.03 4.08
C GLN A 179 18.82 -4.30 3.04
N ALA A 180 19.34 -3.25 2.40
CA ALA A 180 18.66 -2.54 1.33
C ALA A 180 18.45 -3.42 0.09
N LYS A 181 19.44 -4.26 -0.26
CA LYS A 181 19.30 -5.27 -1.34
C LYS A 181 18.25 -6.32 -0.99
N ASN A 182 18.26 -6.83 0.23
CA ASN A 182 17.27 -7.80 0.71
C ASN A 182 15.85 -7.23 0.65
N LEU A 183 15.68 -5.98 1.10
CA LEU A 183 14.40 -5.29 1.01
C LEU A 183 13.93 -5.13 -0.43
N LYS A 184 14.82 -4.75 -1.36
CA LYS A 184 14.49 -4.67 -2.79
C LYS A 184 14.02 -6.02 -3.36
N ILE A 185 14.63 -7.12 -2.95
CA ILE A 185 14.22 -8.47 -3.36
C ILE A 185 12.82 -8.79 -2.83
N ILE A 186 12.54 -8.50 -1.56
CA ILE A 186 11.22 -8.69 -0.94
C ILE A 186 10.16 -7.87 -1.66
N LEU A 187 10.45 -6.59 -1.95
CA LEU A 187 9.53 -5.72 -2.68
C LEU A 187 9.25 -6.22 -4.10
N CYS A 188 10.27 -6.73 -4.80
CA CYS A 188 10.12 -7.31 -6.14
C CYS A 188 9.30 -8.62 -6.11
N ALA A 189 9.53 -9.48 -5.12
CA ALA A 189 8.72 -10.67 -4.91
C ALA A 189 7.28 -10.30 -4.59
N PHE A 190 7.08 -9.31 -3.71
CA PHE A 190 5.78 -8.76 -3.38
C PHE A 190 5.07 -8.25 -4.63
N GLU A 191 5.68 -7.39 -5.46
CA GLU A 191 5.08 -6.87 -6.70
C GLU A 191 4.64 -8.00 -7.65
N LYS A 192 5.47 -9.05 -7.79
CA LYS A 192 5.13 -10.21 -8.63
C LYS A 192 3.94 -11.01 -8.10
N LEU A 193 3.80 -11.13 -6.78
CA LEU A 193 2.74 -11.89 -6.13
C LEU A 193 1.45 -11.06 -5.98
N SER A 194 1.56 -9.79 -5.60
CA SER A 194 0.42 -8.93 -5.32
C SER A 194 -0.18 -8.30 -6.56
N GLY A 195 0.63 -8.11 -7.61
CA GLY A 195 0.27 -7.30 -8.77
C GLY A 195 0.34 -5.80 -8.52
N LEU A 196 0.63 -5.35 -7.30
CA LEU A 196 0.83 -3.94 -6.99
C LEU A 196 2.24 -3.52 -7.38
N LYS A 197 2.32 -2.68 -8.39
CA LYS A 197 3.59 -2.10 -8.83
C LYS A 197 3.97 -0.92 -7.96
N ILE A 198 5.24 -0.84 -7.57
CA ILE A 198 5.77 0.31 -6.82
C ILE A 198 5.99 1.47 -7.79
N ASN A 199 5.52 2.65 -7.41
CA ASN A 199 5.72 3.88 -8.15
C ASN A 199 6.93 4.63 -7.59
N PHE A 200 8.12 4.28 -8.09
CA PHE A 200 9.37 4.89 -7.66
C PHE A 200 9.43 6.41 -7.91
N HIS A 201 8.69 6.94 -8.88
CA HIS A 201 8.65 8.40 -9.13
C HIS A 201 7.87 9.20 -8.08
N LYS A 202 6.98 8.55 -7.33
CA LYS A 202 6.23 9.15 -6.22
C LYS A 202 6.67 8.64 -4.85
N SER A 203 7.66 7.77 -4.82
CA SER A 203 8.23 7.23 -3.59
C SER A 203 9.40 8.12 -3.17
N ASP A 204 9.52 8.37 -1.87
CA ASP A 204 10.51 9.29 -1.31
C ASP A 204 11.45 8.54 -0.37
N ILE A 205 12.74 8.89 -0.39
CA ILE A 205 13.77 8.34 0.49
C ILE A 205 14.30 9.46 1.37
N PHE A 206 14.30 9.23 2.68
CA PHE A 206 14.87 10.13 3.67
C PHE A 206 16.01 9.41 4.39
N CYS A 207 17.21 9.99 4.35
CA CYS A 207 18.41 9.42 4.95
C CYS A 207 18.83 10.20 6.21
N TYR A 208 19.25 9.48 7.24
CA TYR A 208 19.70 10.02 8.53
C TYR A 208 21.12 9.59 8.85
N GLY A 209 21.86 10.45 9.55
CA GLY A 209 23.25 10.20 9.92
C GLY A 209 24.18 10.06 8.71
N LYS A 210 25.07 9.08 8.74
CA LYS A 210 26.04 8.74 7.67
C LYS A 210 25.37 8.36 6.35
N ALA A 211 24.09 7.97 6.36
CA ALA A 211 23.35 7.72 5.14
C ALA A 211 23.14 8.98 4.29
N LYS A 212 23.13 10.17 4.92
CA LYS A 212 22.95 11.44 4.22
C LYS A 212 24.16 11.78 3.33
N SER A 213 25.37 11.51 3.81
CA SER A 213 26.64 11.77 3.10
C SER A 213 26.92 10.85 1.90
N GLN A 214 26.10 9.83 1.63
CA GLN A 214 26.25 8.94 0.47
C GLN A 214 25.20 9.17 -0.62
N VAL A 215 24.17 9.98 -0.35
CA VAL A 215 23.08 10.28 -1.28
C VAL A 215 23.22 11.67 -1.90
N GLU A 216 23.95 12.57 -1.23
CA GLU A 216 24.48 13.83 -1.80
C GLU A 216 25.72 13.55 -2.67
#